data_AF-A0A9D9PV75-F1
#
_entry.id   AF-A0A9D9PV75-F1
#
_cell.length_a   1.000
_cell.length_b   1.000
_cell.length_c   1.000
_cell.angle_alpha   90.00
_cell.angle_beta   90.00
_cell.angle_gamma   90.00
#
_symmetry.space_group_name_H-M   'P 1'
#
loop_
_entity.id
_entity.type
_entity.pdbx_description
1 polymer ?
#
loop_
_entity_poly.entity_id
_entity_poly.type
_entity_poly.pdbx_seq_one_letter_code
_entity_poly.pdbx_strand_id
1 'polypeptide(L)'
;MGALRLTGCWAAAWSIWRMCGAISMPSGDSSPHRPPLSVLDWEHQYRIVSSEFPPINFFERLVEPGLMEELFYIEGLTNDRLRDEAGAITLVDPEDRVSGPGSSPLMAAFTHIGVESRFSDGSFGVYYAAKSLKTAIEETKFHRARFLAYTQEDPGEIDLRVYVGEVAKPLHDIRGREYRHLHDPDDWRPSQAFGLDMWAARSWGIVYRSVRDAGGECIAALRPPAVTIPRQGPHLSYVWDGTHIVRVYEKTLIQ
;
A
#
# COMPACT_ATOMS: atom_id res chain seq x y z
N MET A 1 -38.87 44.31 17.64
CA MET A 1 -39.96 43.32 17.77
C MET A 1 -39.73 42.28 16.70
N GLY A 2 -39.08 41.15 16.92
CA GLY A 2 -39.25 40.21 18.01
C GLY A 2 -40.00 38.99 17.46
N ALA A 3 -39.32 38.15 16.67
CA ALA A 3 -39.79 36.82 16.31
C ALA A 3 -38.64 36.02 15.65
N LEU A 4 -38.08 35.04 16.36
CA LEU A 4 -38.01 33.69 15.82
C LEU A 4 -37.86 32.69 16.98
N ARG A 5 -38.69 31.66 16.89
CA ARG A 5 -38.98 30.67 17.91
C ARG A 5 -38.05 29.46 17.80
N LEU A 6 -37.75 28.90 18.97
CA LEU A 6 -37.72 27.48 19.32
C LEU A 6 -36.52 26.63 18.86
N THR A 7 -35.62 26.52 19.82
CA THR A 7 -34.76 25.39 20.22
C THR A 7 -35.35 23.98 20.02
N GLY A 8 -34.55 23.10 19.42
CA GLY A 8 -34.21 21.76 19.92
C GLY A 8 -35.26 20.63 19.82
N CYS A 9 -34.96 19.61 19.01
CA CYS A 9 -35.25 18.18 19.26
C CYS A 9 -34.90 17.35 18.01
N TRP A 10 -33.82 16.55 18.03
CA TRP A 10 -33.72 15.25 17.32
C TRP A 10 -32.68 14.38 18.03
N ALA A 11 -33.08 13.86 19.19
CA ALA A 11 -32.49 12.70 19.85
C ALA A 11 -33.65 11.75 20.19
N ALA A 12 -34.12 10.98 19.20
CA ALA A 12 -35.09 9.89 19.38
C ALA A 12 -35.34 9.16 18.04
N ALA A 13 -34.48 8.20 17.70
CA ALA A 13 -34.78 7.21 16.65
C ALA A 13 -34.28 5.81 17.06
N TRP A 14 -34.41 5.50 18.35
CA TRP A 14 -34.10 4.20 18.96
C TRP A 14 -35.36 3.62 19.64
N SER A 15 -36.50 3.57 18.93
CA SER A 15 -37.75 3.04 19.53
C SER A 15 -38.75 2.35 18.58
N ILE A 16 -38.41 2.00 17.33
CA ILE A 16 -39.38 1.40 16.38
C ILE A 16 -38.87 0.08 15.78
N TRP A 17 -38.39 -0.83 16.62
CA TRP A 17 -38.19 -2.23 16.20
C TRP A 17 -38.40 -3.22 17.35
N ARG A 18 -39.58 -3.14 17.99
CA ARG A 18 -40.13 -4.21 18.82
C ARG A 18 -41.63 -4.24 18.57
N MET A 19 -42.07 -5.13 17.66
CA MET A 19 -43.36 -5.84 17.65
C MET A 19 -43.66 -6.33 16.22
N CYS A 20 -43.07 -7.47 15.84
CA CYS A 20 -43.68 -8.46 14.95
C CYS A 20 -43.09 -9.83 15.30
N GLY A 21 -43.96 -10.83 15.32
CA GLY A 21 -43.79 -12.12 16.01
C GLY A 21 -42.63 -12.99 15.55
N ALA A 22 -42.27 -13.89 16.47
CA ALA A 22 -41.20 -14.87 16.37
C ALA A 22 -41.40 -15.88 15.24
N ILE A 23 -40.43 -15.93 14.34
CA ILE A 23 -40.03 -17.14 13.64
C ILE A 23 -38.61 -17.42 14.14
N SER A 24 -38.42 -18.51 14.88
CA SER A 24 -37.10 -18.94 15.34
C SER A 24 -36.23 -19.29 14.15
N MET A 25 -35.36 -18.36 13.75
CA MET A 25 -34.23 -18.63 12.88
C MET A 25 -33.06 -19.13 13.74
N PRO A 26 -32.26 -20.10 13.25
CA PRO A 26 -31.06 -20.49 13.96
C PRO A 26 -30.14 -19.27 14.09
N SER A 27 -29.71 -18.97 15.31
CA SER A 27 -28.74 -17.93 15.62
C SER A 27 -27.37 -18.35 15.10
N GLY A 28 -27.14 -18.14 13.80
CA GLY A 28 -25.82 -18.03 13.23
C GLY A 28 -25.36 -16.60 13.41
N ASP A 29 -24.34 -16.39 14.24
CA ASP A 29 -23.58 -15.14 14.28
C ASP A 29 -22.98 -14.91 12.89
N SER A 30 -23.60 -14.03 12.10
CA SER A 30 -23.14 -13.66 10.75
C SER A 30 -22.56 -12.25 10.73
N SER A 31 -21.86 -11.87 11.81
CA SER A 31 -20.87 -10.81 11.72
C SER A 31 -19.67 -11.42 10.98
N PRO A 32 -19.14 -10.83 9.89
CA PRO A 32 -17.93 -11.37 9.27
C PRO A 32 -16.84 -11.38 10.33
N HIS A 33 -16.43 -12.59 10.73
CA HIS A 33 -15.43 -12.76 11.78
C HIS A 33 -14.14 -12.07 11.33
N ARG A 34 -13.82 -10.94 11.97
CA ARG A 34 -12.62 -10.17 11.69
C ARG A 34 -11.43 -11.11 11.79
N PRO A 35 -10.52 -11.16 10.79
CA PRO A 35 -9.44 -12.13 10.83
C PRO A 35 -8.55 -11.95 12.05
N PRO A 36 -7.98 -13.04 12.57
CA PRO A 36 -7.10 -12.97 13.72
C PRO A 36 -5.91 -12.06 13.41
N LEU A 37 -5.39 -11.39 14.44
CA LEU A 37 -4.16 -10.63 14.32
C LEU A 37 -2.96 -11.56 14.47
N SER A 38 -2.00 -11.45 13.57
CA SER A 38 -0.74 -12.17 13.63
C SER A 38 0.43 -11.20 13.72
N VAL A 39 1.32 -11.46 14.68
CA VAL A 39 2.66 -10.90 14.69
C VAL A 39 3.51 -11.78 13.77
N LEU A 40 4.13 -11.18 12.76
CA LEU A 40 4.94 -11.90 11.79
C LEU A 40 6.38 -12.01 12.30
N ASP A 41 6.94 -13.21 12.23
CA ASP A 41 8.34 -13.52 12.59
C ASP A 41 9.27 -13.42 11.37
N TRP A 42 8.89 -12.61 10.38
CA TRP A 42 9.67 -12.44 9.16
C TRP A 42 10.94 -11.66 9.48
N GLU A 43 12.09 -12.22 9.11
CA GLU A 43 13.37 -11.51 9.20
C GLU A 43 13.34 -10.22 8.37
N HIS A 44 12.75 -10.29 7.17
CA HIS A 44 12.63 -9.16 6.24
C HIS A 44 11.29 -9.16 5.49
N GLN A 45 10.88 -7.99 5.03
CA GLN A 45 9.94 -7.79 3.93
C GLN A 45 10.64 -7.09 2.77
N TYR A 46 10.18 -7.39 1.56
CA TYR A 46 10.72 -6.89 0.31
C TYR A 46 9.65 -6.15 -0.48
N ARG A 47 9.91 -4.89 -0.81
CA ARG A 47 9.12 -4.08 -1.73
C ARG A 47 9.96 -3.73 -2.95
N ILE A 48 9.35 -3.79 -4.13
CA ILE A 48 10.01 -3.44 -5.40
C ILE A 48 9.27 -2.25 -6.01
N VAL A 49 10.01 -1.22 -6.42
CA VAL A 49 9.48 -0.01 -7.05
C VAL A 49 10.26 0.26 -8.33
N SER A 50 9.57 0.66 -9.41
CA SER A 50 10.23 1.13 -10.63
C SER A 50 11.16 2.30 -10.31
N SER A 51 12.38 2.28 -10.85
CA SER A 51 13.39 3.30 -10.59
C SER A 51 14.35 3.37 -11.77
N GLU A 52 14.74 4.58 -12.18
CA GLU A 52 15.93 4.72 -13.04
C GLU A 52 17.21 4.33 -12.28
N PHE A 53 18.20 3.81 -13.02
CA PHE A 53 19.53 3.48 -12.53
C PHE A 53 20.62 4.23 -13.33
N PRO A 54 21.64 4.83 -12.68
CA PRO A 54 21.82 4.91 -11.23
C PRO A 54 20.75 5.82 -10.59
N PRO A 55 20.45 5.64 -9.29
CA PRO A 55 19.60 6.55 -8.55
C PRO A 55 20.04 8.01 -8.76
N ILE A 56 19.18 8.85 -9.32
CA ILE A 56 19.38 10.30 -9.26
C ILE A 56 19.02 10.72 -7.82
N ASN A 57 19.99 10.62 -6.92
CA ASN A 57 19.89 11.20 -5.58
C ASN A 57 20.26 12.69 -5.65
N PHE A 58 19.38 13.50 -6.26
CA PHE A 58 19.55 14.96 -6.26
C PHE A 58 19.59 15.51 -4.82
N PHE A 59 18.91 14.86 -3.88
CA PHE A 59 18.92 15.19 -2.45
C PHE A 59 20.21 14.83 -1.69
N GLU A 60 21.12 14.04 -2.26
CA GLU A 60 22.31 13.58 -1.53
C GLU A 60 23.63 14.12 -2.11
N ARG A 61 23.60 14.92 -3.18
CA ARG A 61 24.80 15.57 -3.70
C ARG A 61 24.57 17.03 -4.06
N LEU A 62 25.26 17.86 -3.27
CA LEU A 62 25.69 19.25 -3.51
C LEU A 62 24.82 20.36 -2.94
N VAL A 63 24.67 20.50 -1.62
CA VAL A 63 24.61 21.83 -0.96
C VAL A 63 25.07 21.75 0.50
N GLU A 64 25.79 22.78 0.98
CA GLU A 64 26.17 22.95 2.40
C GLU A 64 24.96 23.19 3.34
N PRO A 65 25.04 22.79 4.63
CA PRO A 65 23.92 22.81 5.58
C PRO A 65 23.21 24.15 5.76
N GLY A 66 23.91 25.27 5.53
CA GLY A 66 23.37 26.62 5.70
C GLY A 66 22.41 27.09 4.60
N LEU A 67 22.39 26.41 3.44
CA LEU A 67 21.57 26.77 2.27
C LEU A 67 20.39 25.79 2.07
N MET A 68 20.23 24.83 2.99
CA MET A 68 19.29 23.72 2.84
C MET A 68 17.82 24.18 2.95
N GLU A 69 17.50 25.10 3.87
CA GLU A 69 16.14 25.67 4.00
C GLU A 69 15.74 26.52 2.77
N GLU A 70 16.68 27.24 2.19
CA GLU A 70 16.44 28.12 1.03
C GLU A 70 16.31 27.30 -0.26
N LEU A 71 17.06 26.19 -0.39
CA LEU A 71 16.92 25.27 -1.52
C LEU A 71 15.60 24.48 -1.44
N PHE A 72 15.17 24.01 -0.25
CA PHE A 72 13.86 23.38 -0.08
C PHE A 72 12.72 24.35 -0.42
N TYR A 73 12.86 25.63 -0.08
CA TYR A 73 11.91 26.67 -0.44
C TYR A 73 11.88 26.93 -1.95
N ILE A 74 13.03 27.01 -2.64
CA ILE A 74 13.12 27.26 -4.09
C ILE A 74 12.74 26.02 -4.94
N GLU A 75 13.11 24.82 -4.51
CA GLU A 75 12.77 23.56 -5.17
C GLU A 75 11.29 23.23 -4.98
N GLY A 76 10.73 23.51 -3.80
CA GLY A 76 9.28 23.48 -3.55
C GLY A 76 8.49 24.53 -4.34
N LEU A 77 9.15 25.55 -4.89
CA LEU A 77 8.51 26.54 -5.78
C LEU A 77 8.55 26.12 -7.26
N THR A 78 9.32 25.09 -7.64
CA THR A 78 9.56 24.73 -9.05
C THR A 78 9.34 23.26 -9.39
N ASN A 79 9.35 22.35 -8.41
CA ASN A 79 9.16 20.92 -8.62
C ASN A 79 7.71 20.53 -8.30
N ASP A 80 6.87 20.46 -9.33
CA ASP A 80 5.44 20.10 -9.21
C ASP A 80 5.24 18.79 -8.45
N ARG A 81 6.14 17.80 -8.64
CA ARG A 81 6.09 16.51 -7.93
C ARG A 81 6.25 16.66 -6.41
N LEU A 82 7.16 17.52 -5.94
CA LEU A 82 7.38 17.71 -4.50
C LEU A 82 6.26 18.50 -3.85
N ARG A 83 5.65 19.45 -4.57
CA ARG A 83 4.46 20.18 -4.12
C ARG A 83 3.24 19.26 -4.03
N ASP A 84 3.05 18.43 -5.05
CA ASP A 84 1.96 17.45 -5.07
C ASP A 84 2.14 16.42 -3.95
N GLU A 85 3.37 15.93 -3.72
CA GLU A 85 3.70 15.05 -2.59
C GLU A 85 3.46 15.73 -1.24
N ALA A 86 3.84 17.00 -1.09
CA ALA A 86 3.59 17.77 0.13
C ALA A 86 2.10 18.08 0.35
N GLY A 87 1.30 18.27 -0.70
CA GLY A 87 -0.16 18.40 -0.60
C GLY A 87 -0.83 17.07 -0.24
N ALA A 88 -0.35 15.98 -0.83
CA ALA A 88 -0.86 14.63 -0.60
C ALA A 88 -0.53 14.06 0.78
N ILE A 89 0.39 14.66 1.56
CA ILE A 89 0.66 14.26 2.95
C ILE A 89 -0.58 14.38 3.85
N THR A 90 -1.55 15.21 3.45
CA THR A 90 -2.84 15.36 4.13
C THR A 90 -3.71 14.10 4.07
N LEU A 91 -3.42 13.18 3.15
CA LEU A 91 -4.05 11.86 3.06
C LEU A 91 -3.58 10.90 4.18
N VAL A 92 -2.49 11.25 4.87
CA VAL A 92 -1.96 10.48 6.00
C VAL A 92 -2.20 11.25 7.29
N ASP A 93 -2.80 10.56 8.26
CA ASP A 93 -3.04 11.11 9.60
C ASP A 93 -1.72 11.58 10.24
N PRO A 94 -1.72 12.74 10.93
CA PRO A 94 -0.51 13.30 11.52
C PRO A 94 0.27 12.30 12.41
N GLU A 95 -0.43 11.46 13.19
CA GLU A 95 0.21 10.46 14.06
C GLU A 95 0.88 9.31 13.32
N ASP A 96 0.52 9.08 12.06
CA ASP A 96 1.03 7.98 11.25
C ASP A 96 2.14 8.41 10.28
N ARG A 97 2.44 9.71 10.21
CA ARG A 97 3.50 10.22 9.34
C ARG A 97 4.86 9.79 9.85
N VAL A 98 5.62 9.12 8.99
CA VAL A 98 6.99 8.67 9.27
C VAL A 98 7.97 9.59 8.56
N SER A 99 9.00 10.04 9.27
CA SER A 99 10.08 10.86 8.74
C SER A 99 11.46 10.27 9.09
N GLY A 100 12.47 10.66 8.32
CA GLY A 100 13.85 10.19 8.46
C GLY A 100 14.45 9.67 7.15
N PRO A 101 15.76 9.40 7.10
CA PRO A 101 16.44 8.92 5.90
C PRO A 101 15.81 7.62 5.36
N GLY A 102 15.43 7.59 4.09
CA GLY A 102 14.80 6.42 3.45
C GLY A 102 13.28 6.30 3.63
N SER A 103 12.61 7.25 4.28
CA SER A 103 11.15 7.23 4.50
C SER A 103 10.32 7.51 3.25
N SER A 104 10.88 8.18 2.23
CA SER A 104 10.17 8.54 0.99
C SER A 104 9.47 7.35 0.29
N PRO A 105 10.14 6.21 -0.01
CA PRO A 105 9.48 5.04 -0.63
C PRO A 105 8.39 4.40 0.23
N LEU A 106 8.44 4.61 1.56
CA LEU A 106 7.37 4.17 2.48
C LEU A 106 6.17 5.12 2.37
N MET A 107 6.40 6.42 2.54
CA MET A 107 5.33 7.43 2.54
C MET A 107 4.65 7.54 1.17
N ALA A 108 5.40 7.40 0.08
CA ALA A 108 4.87 7.43 -1.30
C ALA A 108 3.75 6.40 -1.53
N ALA A 109 3.79 5.24 -0.84
CA ALA A 109 2.73 4.24 -0.96
C ALA A 109 1.36 4.70 -0.43
N PHE A 110 1.35 5.72 0.43
CA PHE A 110 0.16 6.26 1.07
C PHE A 110 -0.30 7.59 0.47
N THR A 111 0.59 8.29 -0.24
CA THR A 111 0.29 9.58 -0.87
C THR A 111 -0.01 9.47 -2.37
N HIS A 112 0.51 8.45 -3.07
CA HIS A 112 0.23 8.21 -4.48
C HIS A 112 -0.97 7.26 -4.66
N ILE A 113 -2.17 7.82 -4.54
CA ILE A 113 -3.46 7.11 -4.69
C ILE A 113 -4.02 7.23 -6.13
N GLY A 114 -5.20 6.66 -6.39
CA GLY A 114 -5.90 6.76 -7.67
C GLY A 114 -5.70 5.58 -8.63
N VAL A 115 -4.87 4.61 -8.26
CA VAL A 115 -4.71 3.35 -8.99
C VAL A 115 -5.27 2.21 -8.14
N GLU A 116 -6.16 1.42 -8.74
CA GLU A 116 -6.71 0.23 -8.10
C GLU A 116 -5.62 -0.82 -7.82
N SER A 117 -5.77 -1.53 -6.70
CA SER A 117 -4.92 -2.66 -6.30
C SER A 117 -5.77 -3.74 -5.64
N ARG A 118 -5.15 -4.84 -5.20
CA ARG A 118 -5.88 -5.97 -4.62
C ARG A 118 -6.76 -5.58 -3.42
N PHE A 119 -6.26 -4.75 -2.51
CA PHE A 119 -6.96 -4.34 -1.29
C PHE A 119 -7.32 -2.85 -1.26
N SER A 120 -7.31 -2.16 -2.40
CA SER A 120 -7.77 -0.77 -2.49
C SER A 120 -8.39 -0.53 -3.87
N ASP A 121 -9.53 0.15 -3.88
CA ASP A 121 -10.18 0.64 -5.10
C ASP A 121 -9.51 1.92 -5.65
N GLY A 122 -8.39 2.34 -5.04
CA GLY A 122 -7.65 3.55 -5.39
C GLY A 122 -8.01 4.77 -4.54
N SER A 123 -9.01 4.68 -3.66
CA SER A 123 -9.41 5.79 -2.78
C SER A 123 -8.45 6.06 -1.61
N PHE A 124 -7.62 5.07 -1.26
CA PHE A 124 -6.57 5.20 -0.24
C PHE A 124 -5.31 4.42 -0.65
N GLY A 125 -4.17 4.83 -0.12
CA GLY A 125 -2.88 4.24 -0.42
C GLY A 125 -2.58 2.99 0.42
N VAL A 126 -1.84 2.06 -0.17
CA VAL A 126 -1.50 0.76 0.44
C VAL A 126 -0.05 0.44 0.16
N TYR A 127 0.68 0.10 1.22
CA TYR A 127 2.05 -0.39 1.11
C TYR A 127 2.05 -1.92 0.95
N TYR A 128 2.44 -2.37 -0.23
CA TYR A 128 2.65 -3.78 -0.55
C TYR A 128 4.10 -4.19 -0.40
N ALA A 129 4.31 -5.37 0.18
CA ALA A 129 5.58 -6.06 0.26
C ALA A 129 5.39 -7.57 0.39
N ALA A 130 6.45 -8.34 0.13
CA ALA A 130 6.44 -9.79 0.24
C ALA A 130 7.47 -10.30 1.26
N LYS A 131 7.25 -11.51 1.77
CA LYS A 131 8.15 -12.19 2.71
C LYS A 131 9.53 -12.49 2.13
N SER A 132 9.57 -12.76 0.82
CA SER A 132 10.80 -13.12 0.12
C SER A 132 10.99 -12.25 -1.11
N LEU A 133 12.25 -12.02 -1.48
CA LEU A 133 12.59 -11.33 -2.72
C LEU A 133 11.98 -12.03 -3.94
N LYS A 134 11.99 -13.37 -3.98
CA LYS A 134 11.38 -14.16 -5.06
C LYS A 134 9.89 -13.85 -5.20
N THR A 135 9.14 -13.85 -4.10
CA THR A 135 7.70 -13.54 -4.12
C THR A 135 7.45 -12.10 -4.55
N ALA A 136 8.26 -11.14 -4.06
CA ALA A 136 8.16 -9.74 -4.49
C ALA A 136 8.40 -9.59 -6.01
N ILE A 137 9.35 -10.35 -6.56
CA ILE A 137 9.63 -10.37 -8.00
C ILE A 137 8.44 -10.91 -8.80
N GLU A 138 7.85 -12.04 -8.40
CA GLU A 138 6.69 -12.60 -9.14
C GLU A 138 5.45 -11.70 -9.10
N GLU A 139 5.17 -11.07 -7.95
CA GLU A 139 4.09 -10.06 -7.86
C GLU A 139 4.38 -8.86 -8.77
N THR A 140 5.61 -8.33 -8.73
CA THR A 140 5.97 -7.14 -9.50
C THR A 140 6.02 -7.44 -11.00
N LYS A 141 6.44 -8.64 -11.41
CA LYS A 141 6.41 -9.08 -12.82
C LYS A 141 4.99 -9.01 -13.37
N PHE A 142 4.01 -9.53 -12.64
CA PHE A 142 2.61 -9.52 -13.08
C PHE A 142 2.11 -8.08 -13.31
N HIS A 143 2.30 -7.21 -12.31
CA HIS A 143 1.81 -5.83 -12.41
C HIS A 143 2.56 -5.00 -13.46
N ARG A 144 3.88 -5.19 -13.60
CA ARG A 144 4.67 -4.52 -14.64
C ARG A 144 4.28 -5.00 -16.03
N ALA A 145 4.14 -6.30 -16.25
CA ALA A 145 3.73 -6.83 -17.55
C ALA A 145 2.36 -6.27 -17.99
N ARG A 146 1.39 -6.21 -17.07
CA ARG A 146 0.07 -5.62 -17.35
C ARG A 146 0.16 -4.12 -17.70
N PHE A 147 0.99 -3.36 -16.99
CA PHE A 147 1.21 -1.95 -17.29
C PHE A 147 1.86 -1.74 -18.67
N LEU A 148 2.94 -2.46 -18.96
CA LEU A 148 3.69 -2.36 -20.22
C LEU A 148 2.85 -2.76 -21.42
N ALA A 149 2.07 -3.84 -21.29
CA ALA A 149 1.14 -4.27 -22.33
C ALA A 149 0.04 -3.23 -22.56
N TYR A 150 -0.45 -2.58 -21.49
CA TYR A 150 -1.47 -1.54 -21.60
C TYR A 150 -0.96 -0.28 -22.31
N THR A 151 0.29 0.12 -22.06
CA THR A 151 0.91 1.29 -22.73
C THR A 151 1.59 0.95 -24.06
N GLN A 152 1.57 -0.32 -24.49
CA GLN A 152 2.20 -0.80 -25.72
C GLN A 152 3.70 -0.52 -25.77
N GLU A 153 4.41 -0.69 -24.65
CA GLU A 153 5.87 -0.50 -24.62
C GLU A 153 6.60 -1.49 -25.53
N ASP A 154 7.58 -0.96 -26.25
CA ASP A 154 8.54 -1.76 -27.01
C ASP A 154 9.37 -2.69 -26.12
N PRO A 155 9.89 -3.80 -26.66
CA PRO A 155 10.79 -4.69 -25.93
C PRO A 155 12.00 -3.93 -25.35
N GLY A 156 12.37 -4.23 -24.11
CA GLY A 156 13.43 -3.49 -23.43
C GLY A 156 13.71 -3.94 -22.01
N GLU A 157 14.58 -3.20 -21.34
CA GLU A 157 14.90 -3.39 -19.93
C GLU A 157 14.22 -2.31 -19.09
N ILE A 158 13.71 -2.73 -17.94
CA ILE A 158 13.12 -1.82 -16.95
C ILE A 158 13.88 -2.00 -15.66
N ASP A 159 14.35 -0.89 -15.13
CA ASP A 159 15.06 -0.88 -13.85
C ASP A 159 14.08 -0.72 -12.69
N LEU A 160 14.32 -1.53 -11.67
CA LEU A 160 13.57 -1.53 -10.43
C LEU A 160 14.53 -1.55 -9.26
N ARG A 161 14.07 -1.00 -8.15
CA ARG A 161 14.80 -0.95 -6.90
C ARG A 161 14.11 -1.79 -5.86
N VAL A 162 14.88 -2.60 -5.16
CA VAL A 162 14.41 -3.36 -4.00
C VAL A 162 14.57 -2.50 -2.74
N TYR A 163 13.57 -2.53 -1.89
CA TYR A 163 13.55 -1.97 -0.55
C TYR A 163 13.34 -3.11 0.45
N VAL A 164 14.21 -3.17 1.45
CA VAL A 164 14.19 -4.20 2.49
C VAL A 164 13.83 -3.54 3.81
N GLY A 165 12.81 -4.03 4.49
CA GLY A 165 12.41 -3.54 5.80
C GLY A 165 11.87 -4.66 6.68
N GLU A 166 11.14 -4.29 7.72
CA GLU A 166 10.55 -5.23 8.68
C GLU A 166 9.07 -4.89 8.90
N VAL A 167 8.28 -5.88 9.30
CA VAL A 167 6.90 -5.68 9.73
C VAL A 167 6.89 -5.31 11.20
N ALA A 168 6.40 -4.13 11.54
CA ALA A 168 6.50 -3.55 12.87
C ALA A 168 5.22 -3.70 13.72
N LYS A 169 4.10 -4.05 13.09
CA LYS A 169 2.77 -4.13 13.74
C LYS A 169 2.05 -5.43 13.38
N PRO A 170 1.14 -5.92 14.25
CA PRO A 170 0.33 -7.09 13.94
C PRO A 170 -0.64 -6.81 12.79
N LEU A 171 -0.81 -7.77 11.89
CA LEU A 171 -1.65 -7.68 10.70
C LEU A 171 -2.80 -8.69 10.76
N HIS A 172 -3.92 -8.38 10.10
CA HIS A 172 -5.03 -9.32 9.95
C HIS A 172 -4.62 -10.48 9.04
N ASP A 173 -4.68 -11.70 9.55
CA ASP A 173 -4.24 -12.88 8.84
C ASP A 173 -5.37 -13.52 8.03
N ILE A 174 -5.29 -13.35 6.72
CA ILE A 174 -6.22 -13.95 5.76
C ILE A 174 -5.60 -15.13 5.00
N ARG A 175 -4.48 -15.68 5.46
CA ARG A 175 -3.89 -16.89 4.86
C ARG A 175 -4.73 -18.14 5.15
N GLY A 176 -5.76 -18.07 5.99
CA GLY A 176 -6.71 -19.17 6.23
C GLY A 176 -7.47 -19.62 4.96
N ARG A 177 -8.08 -20.80 5.00
CA ARG A 177 -8.90 -21.33 3.88
C ARG A 177 -10.25 -20.62 3.78
N GLU A 178 -10.77 -20.14 4.90
CA GLU A 178 -12.00 -19.37 5.05
C GLU A 178 -11.96 -18.05 4.25
N TYR A 179 -10.77 -17.47 4.04
CA TYR A 179 -10.55 -16.24 3.28
C TYR A 179 -10.17 -16.47 1.80
N ARG A 180 -10.37 -17.69 1.27
CA ARG A 180 -10.05 -18.01 -0.14
C ARG A 180 -10.72 -17.08 -1.15
N HIS A 181 -11.89 -16.55 -0.82
CA HIS A 181 -12.68 -15.66 -1.66
C HIS A 181 -12.00 -14.28 -1.84
N LEU A 182 -11.02 -13.92 -1.02
CA LEU A 182 -10.19 -12.71 -1.14
C LEU A 182 -8.93 -12.93 -2.00
N HIS A 183 -8.70 -14.16 -2.47
CA HIS A 183 -7.49 -14.57 -3.19
C HIS A 183 -7.79 -14.88 -4.67
N ASP A 184 -8.83 -14.29 -5.23
CA ASP A 184 -9.07 -14.40 -6.66
C ASP A 184 -7.93 -13.70 -7.44
N PRO A 185 -7.34 -14.35 -8.47
CA PRO A 185 -6.27 -13.75 -9.24
C PRO A 185 -6.72 -12.53 -10.06
N ASP A 186 -7.97 -12.50 -10.51
CA ASP A 186 -8.44 -11.58 -11.55
C ASP A 186 -9.61 -10.70 -11.08
N ASP A 187 -10.43 -11.16 -10.13
CA ASP A 187 -11.50 -10.36 -9.52
C ASP A 187 -11.09 -9.80 -8.15
N TRP A 188 -10.70 -8.52 -8.12
CA TRP A 188 -10.30 -7.86 -6.87
C TRP A 188 -11.46 -7.24 -6.09
N ARG A 189 -12.70 -7.27 -6.59
CA ARG A 189 -13.83 -6.60 -5.92
C ARG A 189 -14.05 -7.08 -4.48
N PRO A 190 -14.01 -8.39 -4.16
CA PRO A 190 -14.15 -8.86 -2.79
C PRO A 190 -13.01 -8.40 -1.88
N SER A 191 -11.76 -8.45 -2.38
CA SER A 191 -10.59 -8.04 -1.61
C SER A 191 -10.48 -6.52 -1.44
N GLN A 192 -10.95 -5.74 -2.40
CA GLN A 192 -11.03 -4.28 -2.30
C GLN A 192 -12.07 -3.86 -1.27
N ALA A 193 -13.27 -4.46 -1.30
CA ALA A 193 -14.29 -4.21 -0.28
C ALA A 193 -13.77 -4.54 1.13
N PHE A 194 -13.12 -5.70 1.28
CA PHE A 194 -12.47 -6.08 2.53
C PHE A 194 -11.36 -5.10 2.96
N GLY A 195 -10.54 -4.66 2.00
CA GLY A 195 -9.46 -3.69 2.26
C GLY A 195 -10.00 -2.34 2.73
N LEU A 196 -11.08 -1.85 2.13
CA LEU A 196 -11.78 -0.64 2.55
C LEU A 196 -12.32 -0.77 3.98
N ASP A 197 -12.93 -1.91 4.33
CA ASP A 197 -13.40 -2.19 5.68
C ASP A 197 -12.25 -2.17 6.71
N MET A 198 -11.10 -2.76 6.37
CA MET A 198 -9.91 -2.76 7.23
C MET A 198 -9.29 -1.37 7.37
N TRP A 199 -9.25 -0.59 6.29
CA TRP A 199 -8.74 0.78 6.31
C TRP A 199 -9.65 1.68 7.17
N ALA A 200 -10.97 1.60 6.97
CA ALA A 200 -11.95 2.34 7.77
C ALA A 200 -11.90 1.96 9.26
N ALA A 201 -11.55 0.70 9.57
CA ALA A 201 -11.33 0.21 10.92
C ALA A 201 -9.98 0.63 11.54
N ARG A 202 -9.15 1.41 10.84
CA ARG A 202 -7.79 1.83 11.23
C ARG A 202 -6.84 0.67 11.52
N SER A 203 -7.04 -0.48 10.86
CA SER A 203 -6.15 -1.64 11.00
C SER A 203 -4.75 -1.32 10.48
N TRP A 204 -3.72 -1.98 11.05
CA TRP A 204 -2.34 -1.80 10.60
C TRP A 204 -2.11 -2.37 9.19
N GLY A 205 -2.80 -3.46 8.86
CA GLY A 205 -2.76 -4.06 7.54
C GLY A 205 -3.20 -5.51 7.55
N ILE A 206 -2.88 -6.18 6.45
CA ILE A 206 -3.35 -7.52 6.11
C ILE A 206 -2.13 -8.36 5.71
N VAL A 207 -2.06 -9.61 6.17
CA VAL A 207 -1.13 -10.62 5.65
C VAL A 207 -1.92 -11.68 4.86
N TYR A 208 -1.44 -11.98 3.66
CA TYR A 208 -2.17 -12.79 2.68
C TYR A 208 -1.22 -13.68 1.87
N ARG A 209 -1.78 -14.68 1.18
CA ARG A 209 -0.99 -15.54 0.28
C ARG A 209 -0.82 -14.85 -1.07
N SER A 210 0.38 -14.93 -1.63
CA SER A 210 0.59 -14.57 -3.04
C SER A 210 -0.26 -15.48 -3.93
N VAL A 211 -0.91 -14.89 -4.94
CA VAL A 211 -1.59 -15.64 -6.01
C VAL A 211 -0.69 -15.83 -7.23
N ARG A 212 0.53 -15.26 -7.19
CA ARG A 212 1.52 -15.28 -8.27
C ARG A 212 2.70 -16.19 -7.95
N ASP A 213 2.98 -16.41 -6.66
CA ASP A 213 4.00 -17.32 -6.18
C ASP A 213 3.41 -18.38 -5.25
N ALA A 214 3.46 -19.64 -5.65
CA ALA A 214 2.93 -20.74 -4.84
C ALA A 214 3.69 -20.87 -3.51
N GLY A 215 2.96 -20.70 -2.40
CA GLY A 215 3.54 -20.69 -1.05
C GLY A 215 4.14 -19.34 -0.64
N GLY A 216 4.12 -18.34 -1.53
CA GLY A 216 4.51 -16.97 -1.22
C GLY A 216 3.53 -16.28 -0.27
N GLU A 217 4.05 -15.38 0.54
CA GLU A 217 3.27 -14.58 1.49
C GLU A 217 3.57 -13.10 1.27
N CYS A 218 2.53 -12.27 1.37
CA CYS A 218 2.58 -10.85 1.14
C CYS A 218 1.85 -10.09 2.24
N ILE A 219 2.16 -8.81 2.37
CA ILE A 219 1.45 -7.87 3.24
C ILE A 219 0.87 -6.72 2.43
N ALA A 220 -0.22 -6.18 2.94
CA ALA A 220 -0.83 -4.92 2.54
C ALA A 220 -0.95 -4.06 3.80
N ALA A 221 0.05 -3.21 4.03
CA ALA A 221 0.05 -2.25 5.13
C ALA A 221 -0.84 -1.07 4.77
N LEU A 222 -1.75 -0.74 5.68
CA LEU A 222 -2.79 0.29 5.51
C LEU A 222 -2.41 1.60 6.22
N ARG A 223 -1.36 1.56 7.04
CA ARG A 223 -0.83 2.72 7.77
C ARG A 223 0.70 2.66 7.76
N PRO A 224 1.41 3.79 7.56
CA PRO A 224 2.86 3.80 7.47
C PRO A 224 3.60 3.12 8.63
N PRO A 225 3.22 3.28 9.91
CA PRO A 225 3.95 2.65 11.03
C PRO A 225 3.81 1.13 11.12
N ALA A 226 3.05 0.49 10.22
CA ALA A 226 2.95 -0.96 10.13
C ALA A 226 4.25 -1.65 9.68
N VAL A 227 5.15 -0.90 9.04
CA VAL A 227 6.47 -1.35 8.61
C VAL A 227 7.55 -0.36 9.05
N THR A 228 8.80 -0.82 9.13
CA THR A 228 9.94 0.06 9.40
C THR A 228 10.32 0.87 8.16
N ILE A 229 11.09 1.95 8.36
CA ILE A 229 11.71 2.68 7.24
C ILE A 229 12.64 1.70 6.51
N PRO A 230 12.40 1.41 5.22
CA PRO A 230 13.17 0.40 4.53
C PRO A 230 14.55 0.94 4.13
N ARG A 231 15.53 0.05 4.12
CA ARG A 231 16.84 0.30 3.50
C ARG A 231 16.81 -0.10 2.03
N GLN A 232 17.60 0.58 1.21
CA GLN A 232 17.78 0.20 -0.18
C GLN A 232 18.51 -1.14 -0.29
N GLY A 233 17.96 -2.05 -1.09
CA GLY A 233 18.53 -3.33 -1.47
C GLY A 233 19.10 -3.32 -2.90
N PRO A 234 19.16 -4.47 -3.57
CA PRO A 234 19.68 -4.56 -4.93
C PRO A 234 18.83 -3.80 -5.95
N HIS A 235 19.44 -3.44 -7.07
CA HIS A 235 18.72 -3.03 -8.27
C HIS A 235 18.47 -4.24 -9.16
N LEU A 236 17.29 -4.30 -9.75
CA LEU A 236 16.87 -5.35 -10.65
C LEU A 236 16.64 -4.77 -12.05
N SER A 237 16.97 -5.53 -13.08
CA SER A 237 16.56 -5.28 -14.46
C SER A 237 15.58 -6.36 -14.90
N TYR A 238 14.39 -5.93 -15.31
CA TYR A 238 13.37 -6.82 -15.87
C TYR A 238 13.41 -6.71 -17.39
N VAL A 239 13.59 -7.84 -18.06
CA VAL A 239 13.62 -7.92 -19.52
C VAL A 239 12.21 -8.17 -20.04
N TRP A 240 11.63 -7.16 -20.68
CA TRP A 240 10.34 -7.19 -21.36
C TRP A 240 10.52 -7.55 -22.84
N ASP A 241 9.79 -8.55 -23.35
CA ASP A 241 9.87 -8.97 -24.76
C ASP A 241 8.79 -8.36 -25.67
N GLY A 242 8.01 -7.40 -25.16
CA GLY A 242 6.80 -6.87 -25.82
C GLY A 242 5.51 -7.54 -25.35
N THR A 243 5.58 -8.66 -24.64
CA THR A 243 4.41 -9.43 -24.18
C THR A 243 4.53 -9.95 -22.74
N HIS A 244 5.73 -10.36 -22.32
CA HIS A 244 6.02 -10.93 -21.02
C HIS A 244 7.37 -10.46 -20.49
N ILE A 245 7.53 -10.50 -19.17
CA ILE A 245 8.84 -10.33 -18.54
C ILE A 245 9.52 -11.69 -18.51
N VAL A 246 10.53 -11.86 -19.36
CA VAL A 246 11.17 -13.15 -19.62
C VAL A 246 12.37 -13.43 -18.72
N ARG A 247 13.03 -12.39 -18.22
CA ARG A 247 14.21 -12.50 -17.34
C ARG A 247 14.25 -11.38 -16.32
N VAL A 248 14.88 -11.68 -15.19
CA VAL A 248 15.16 -10.71 -14.13
C VAL A 248 16.64 -10.87 -13.75
N TYR A 249 17.37 -9.77 -13.79
CA TYR A 249 18.78 -9.71 -13.39
C TYR A 249 18.96 -8.81 -12.18
N GLU A 250 19.94 -9.11 -11.35
CA GLU A 250 20.48 -8.15 -10.39
C GLU A 250 21.53 -7.29 -11.10
N LYS A 251 21.42 -5.96 -11.00
CA LYS A 251 22.37 -5.00 -11.55
C LYS A 251 23.38 -4.58 -10.49
N THR A 252 24.66 -4.83 -10.79
CA THR A 252 25.79 -4.41 -9.97
C THR A 252 26.71 -3.52 -10.79
N LEU A 253 26.97 -2.31 -10.31
CA LEU A 253 27.96 -1.43 -10.91
C LEU A 253 29.36 -1.96 -10.60
N ILE A 254 30.16 -2.23 -11.63
CA ILE A 254 31.57 -2.56 -11.49
C ILE A 254 32.35 -1.26 -11.72
N GLN A 255 33.20 -0.89 -10.76
CA GLN A 255 34.10 0.25 -10.83
C GLN A 255 35.48 -0.18 -11.30
#